data_AF-T1A486-F1
#
_entry.id   AF-T1A486-F1
#
_cell.length_a   1.000
_cell.length_b   1.000
_cell.length_c   1.000
_cell.angle_alpha   90.00
_cell.angle_beta   90.00
_cell.angle_gamma   90.00
#
_symmetry.space_group_name_H-M   'P 1'
#
loop_
_entity.id
_entity.type
_entity.pdbx_description
1 polymer ?
#
loop_
_entity_poly.entity_id
_entity_poly.type
_entity_poly.pdbx_seq_one_letter_code
_entity_poly.pdbx_strand_id
1 'polypeptide(L)'
;GQGLSQYQIAERVRLSRATVRRVLGQFPAVPAPTKRQPQPELPVIPPPEPRQEERELARTGALEEAPPVFTQGRELPLLGLLLTLPALAEAGLLEAAQTVYGKLNNGFYGLRSVLLMLVFLAFLREPRAEGATRIVPQDLGRVLALDRAPEVKTLRRRLRELA
;
A
#
# COMPACT_ATOMS: atom_id res chain seq x y z
N GLY A 1 -19.92 20.91 -1.26
CA GLY A 1 -20.14 22.26 -0.71
C GLY A 1 -20.70 23.14 -1.81
N GLN A 2 -21.72 23.95 -1.52
CA GLN A 2 -22.26 24.90 -2.49
C GLN A 2 -21.18 25.95 -2.81
N GLY A 3 -20.80 26.10 -4.07
CA GLY A 3 -19.76 27.04 -4.50
C GLY A 3 -20.29 28.48 -4.49
N LEU A 4 -20.20 29.15 -3.33
CA LEU A 4 -20.58 30.56 -3.19
C LEU A 4 -19.47 31.47 -3.69
N SER A 5 -19.85 32.55 -4.36
CA SER A 5 -18.93 33.64 -4.73
C SER A 5 -18.47 34.44 -3.50
N GLN A 6 -17.31 35.09 -3.61
CA GLN A 6 -16.79 35.97 -2.54
C GLN A 6 -17.77 37.08 -2.14
N TYR A 7 -18.62 37.53 -3.07
CA TYR A 7 -19.68 38.50 -2.77
C TYR A 7 -20.78 37.91 -1.89
N GLN A 8 -21.27 36.72 -2.23
CA GLN A 8 -22.30 36.04 -1.45
C GLN A 8 -21.81 35.67 -0.04
N ILE A 9 -20.52 35.33 0.08
CA ILE A 9 -19.88 35.13 1.37
C ILE A 9 -19.89 36.45 2.15
N ALA A 10 -19.38 37.54 1.56
CA ALA A 10 -19.31 38.86 2.18
C ALA A 10 -20.67 39.34 2.73
N GLU A 11 -21.74 39.22 1.94
CA GLU A 11 -23.13 39.50 2.35
C GLU A 11 -23.56 38.67 3.56
N ARG A 12 -23.31 37.35 3.51
CA ARG A 12 -23.78 36.40 4.53
C ARG A 12 -23.08 36.58 5.88
N VAL A 13 -21.78 36.85 5.87
CA VAL A 13 -21.00 37.12 7.10
C VAL A 13 -20.95 38.61 7.48
N ARG A 14 -21.59 39.49 6.70
CA ARG A 14 -21.57 40.95 6.91
C ARG A 14 -20.16 41.53 7.01
N LEU A 15 -19.27 41.05 6.15
CA LEU A 15 -17.88 41.51 6.07
C LEU A 15 -17.62 42.15 4.71
N SER A 16 -16.58 43.00 4.64
CA SER A 16 -16.14 43.55 3.36
C SER A 16 -15.56 42.45 2.44
N ARG A 17 -15.72 42.61 1.12
CA ARG A 17 -15.09 41.71 0.13
C ARG A 17 -13.57 41.64 0.30
N ALA A 18 -12.92 42.74 0.71
CA ALA A 18 -11.48 42.80 0.95
C ALA A 18 -11.07 41.89 2.12
N THR A 19 -11.87 41.85 3.20
CA THR A 19 -11.67 40.96 4.35
C THR A 19 -11.83 39.50 3.94
N VAL A 20 -12.89 39.17 3.19
CA VAL A 20 -13.13 37.81 2.69
C VAL A 20 -11.97 37.35 1.80
N ARG A 21 -11.49 38.19 0.88
CA ARG A 21 -10.34 37.88 0.01
C ARG A 21 -9.06 37.62 0.82
N ARG A 22 -8.78 38.45 1.84
CA ARG A 22 -7.59 38.30 2.69
C ARG A 22 -7.61 36.98 3.45
N VAL A 23 -8.75 36.62 4.04
CA VAL A 23 -8.89 35.37 4.81
C VAL A 23 -8.82 34.15 3.90
N LEU A 24 -9.50 34.16 2.75
CA LEU A 24 -9.42 33.06 1.79
C LEU A 24 -8.01 32.85 1.24
N GLY A 25 -7.20 33.91 1.11
CA GLY A 25 -5.80 33.83 0.69
C GLY A 25 -4.84 33.27 1.74
N GLN A 26 -5.28 33.09 3.00
CA GLN A 26 -4.49 32.45 4.06
C GLN A 26 -4.61 30.93 4.05
N PHE A 27 -5.64 30.39 3.39
CA PHE A 27 -5.81 28.95 3.24
C PHE A 27 -5.13 28.49 1.94
N PRO A 28 -4.44 27.33 1.97
CA PRO A 28 -3.97 26.74 0.73
C PRO A 28 -5.17 26.51 -0.19
N ALA A 29 -5.03 26.93 -1.45
CA ALA A 29 -6.04 26.67 -2.45
C ALA A 29 -6.31 25.16 -2.50
N VAL A 30 -7.58 24.75 -2.40
CA VAL A 30 -7.94 23.39 -2.77
C VAL A 30 -7.55 23.23 -4.22
N PRO A 31 -6.64 22.29 -4.58
CA PRO A 31 -6.27 22.09 -5.96
C PRO A 31 -7.54 21.89 -6.76
N ALA A 32 -7.70 22.67 -7.84
CA ALA A 32 -8.83 22.51 -8.73
C ALA A 32 -8.91 21.03 -9.14
N PRO A 33 -10.11 20.42 -9.22
CA PRO A 33 -10.21 19.05 -9.69
C PRO A 33 -9.55 18.97 -11.06
N THR A 34 -8.40 18.29 -11.12
CA THR A 34 -7.70 18.03 -12.38
C THR A 34 -8.72 17.39 -13.31
N LYS A 35 -8.94 17.98 -14.49
CA LYS A 35 -9.81 17.37 -15.50
C LYS A 35 -9.37 15.93 -15.65
N ARG A 36 -10.23 15.00 -15.24
CA ARG A 36 -9.93 13.57 -15.24
C ARG A 36 -9.67 13.20 -16.70
N GLN A 37 -8.41 13.00 -17.05
CA GLN A 37 -8.09 12.46 -18.37
C GLN A 37 -8.82 11.12 -18.49
N PRO A 38 -9.40 10.79 -19.66
CA PRO A 38 -10.00 9.48 -19.86
C PRO A 38 -8.94 8.42 -19.57
N GLN A 39 -9.03 7.81 -18.38
CA GLN A 39 -8.17 6.72 -17.99
C GLN A 39 -8.59 5.50 -18.80
N PRO A 40 -7.63 4.74 -19.37
CA PRO A 40 -7.96 3.47 -19.99
C PRO A 40 -8.72 2.61 -18.98
N GLU A 41 -9.77 1.93 -19.45
CA GLU A 41 -10.59 1.10 -18.58
C GLU A 41 -9.74 -0.07 -18.08
N LEU A 42 -9.42 -0.05 -16.78
CA LEU A 42 -8.61 -1.09 -16.17
C LEU A 42 -9.37 -2.42 -16.12
N PRO A 43 -8.69 -3.57 -16.24
CA PRO A 43 -9.33 -4.86 -16.04
C PRO A 43 -9.83 -5.02 -14.59
N VAL A 44 -10.98 -5.68 -14.43
CA VAL A 44 -11.50 -6.08 -13.10
C VAL A 44 -10.64 -7.24 -12.59
N ILE A 45 -10.00 -7.05 -11.43
CA ILE A 45 -9.22 -8.08 -10.74
C ILE A 45 -8.36 -8.92 -11.73
N PRO A 46 -7.42 -8.29 -12.45
CA PRO A 46 -6.57 -9.00 -13.38
C PRO A 46 -5.75 -10.07 -12.67
N PRO A 47 -5.34 -11.15 -13.36
CA PRO A 47 -4.33 -12.04 -12.82
C PRO A 47 -3.06 -11.24 -12.49
N PRO A 48 -2.36 -11.61 -11.40
CA PRO A 48 -1.08 -10.98 -11.09
C PRO A 48 -0.07 -11.20 -12.23
N GLU A 49 0.88 -10.27 -12.36
CA GLU A 49 1.97 -10.42 -13.32
C GLU A 49 2.77 -11.71 -13.05
N PRO A 50 3.11 -12.49 -14.09
CA PRO A 50 3.92 -13.70 -13.93
C PRO A 50 5.29 -13.37 -13.35
N ARG A 51 5.68 -14.04 -12.26
CA ARG A 51 6.98 -13.87 -11.57
C ARG A 51 7.89 -15.09 -11.74
N GLN A 52 7.88 -15.70 -12.93
CA GLN A 52 8.55 -16.99 -13.16
C GLN A 52 10.06 -16.88 -13.01
N GLU A 53 10.67 -15.85 -13.58
CA GLU A 53 12.10 -15.59 -13.50
C GLU A 53 12.57 -15.42 -12.05
N GLU A 54 11.86 -14.62 -11.24
CA GLU A 54 12.22 -14.46 -9.83
C GLU A 54 12.00 -15.75 -9.04
N ARG A 55 10.97 -16.54 -9.38
CA ARG A 55 10.75 -17.84 -8.75
C ARG A 55 11.87 -18.84 -9.09
N GLU A 56 12.41 -18.80 -10.30
CA GLU A 56 13.55 -19.63 -10.70
C GLU A 56 14.83 -19.20 -9.98
N LEU A 57 15.14 -17.90 -9.98
CA LEU A 57 16.29 -17.35 -9.24
C LEU A 57 16.17 -17.62 -7.73
N ALA A 58 14.97 -17.55 -7.17
CA ALA A 58 14.73 -17.89 -5.77
C ALA A 58 14.99 -19.37 -5.46
N ARG A 59 14.66 -20.28 -6.38
CA ARG A 59 14.90 -21.72 -6.20
C ARG A 59 16.38 -22.07 -6.24
N THR A 60 17.16 -21.37 -7.05
CA THR A 60 18.62 -21.56 -7.13
C THR A 60 19.39 -20.81 -6.05
N GLY A 61 18.70 -20.02 -5.22
CA GLY A 61 19.33 -19.18 -4.20
C GLY A 61 20.06 -17.96 -4.78
N ALA A 62 19.82 -17.62 -6.05
CA ALA A 62 20.42 -16.47 -6.73
C ALA A 62 19.64 -15.15 -6.51
N LEU A 63 18.40 -15.21 -6.02
CA LEU A 63 17.59 -14.04 -5.69
C LEU A 63 17.66 -13.72 -4.20
N GLU A 64 18.04 -12.49 -3.84
CA GLU A 64 17.98 -12.03 -2.45
C GLU A 64 16.51 -11.89 -1.97
N GLU A 65 15.73 -11.06 -2.66
CA GLU A 65 14.29 -10.94 -2.48
C GLU A 65 13.60 -10.52 -3.79
N ALA A 66 12.33 -10.88 -3.98
CA ALA A 66 11.58 -10.43 -5.15
C ALA A 66 11.26 -8.93 -5.04
N PRO A 67 11.54 -8.11 -6.08
CA PRO A 67 11.19 -6.71 -6.08
C PRO A 67 9.66 -6.51 -6.10
N PRO A 68 9.14 -5.43 -5.51
CA PRO A 68 7.72 -5.12 -5.55
C PRO A 68 7.28 -4.74 -6.98
N VAL A 69 6.24 -5.40 -7.49
CA VAL A 69 5.62 -5.11 -8.79
C VAL A 69 4.11 -5.04 -8.61
N PHE A 70 3.53 -3.85 -8.83
CA PHE A 70 2.09 -3.64 -8.70
C PHE A 70 1.37 -3.84 -10.04
N THR A 71 0.48 -4.83 -10.09
CA THR A 71 -0.42 -5.02 -11.23
C THR A 71 -1.56 -4.00 -11.19
N GLN A 72 -1.70 -3.20 -12.25
CA GLN A 72 -2.80 -2.23 -12.37
C GLN A 72 -4.14 -2.95 -12.60
N GLY A 73 -5.19 -2.53 -11.89
CA GLY A 73 -6.53 -3.09 -12.03
C GLY A 73 -7.57 -2.30 -11.25
N ARG A 74 -8.85 -2.66 -11.40
CA ARG A 74 -9.95 -2.13 -10.59
C ARG A 74 -10.57 -3.22 -9.71
N GLU A 75 -11.28 -2.77 -8.67
CA GLU A 75 -11.99 -3.62 -7.70
C GLU A 75 -11.07 -4.60 -6.97
N LEU A 76 -9.79 -4.24 -6.83
CA LEU A 76 -8.79 -5.07 -6.18
C LEU A 76 -9.08 -5.14 -4.67
N PRO A 77 -9.33 -6.34 -4.11
CA PRO A 77 -9.58 -6.48 -2.68
C PRO A 77 -8.38 -6.00 -1.84
N LEU A 78 -8.66 -5.59 -0.60
CA LEU A 78 -7.66 -5.25 0.41
C LEU A 78 -6.78 -4.00 0.14
N LEU A 79 -6.94 -3.30 -0.99
CA LEU A 79 -6.15 -2.09 -1.31
C LEU A 79 -6.14 -1.01 -0.22
N GLY A 80 -7.18 -0.97 0.62
CA GLY A 80 -7.23 -0.08 1.78
C GLY A 80 -6.02 -0.24 2.73
N LEU A 81 -5.37 -1.40 2.75
CA LEU A 81 -4.14 -1.64 3.51
C LEU A 81 -2.99 -0.74 3.04
N LEU A 82 -2.95 -0.35 1.76
CA LEU A 82 -1.89 0.53 1.24
C LEU A 82 -1.95 1.94 1.85
N LEU A 83 -3.11 2.36 2.37
CA LEU A 83 -3.25 3.62 3.10
C LEU A 83 -2.45 3.64 4.41
N THR A 84 -2.05 2.47 4.91
CA THR A 84 -1.23 2.35 6.12
C THR A 84 0.26 2.56 5.85
N LEU A 85 0.72 2.43 4.60
CA LEU A 85 2.14 2.49 4.25
C LEU A 85 2.83 3.80 4.67
N PRO A 86 2.25 5.00 4.48
CA PRO A 86 2.89 6.23 4.93
C PRO A 86 3.13 6.25 6.44
N ALA A 87 2.17 5.77 7.24
CA ALA A 87 2.32 5.71 8.70
C ALA A 87 3.37 4.68 9.13
N LEU A 88 3.45 3.53 8.44
CA LEU A 88 4.49 2.51 8.69
C LEU A 88 5.90 3.02 8.33
N ALA A 89 6.00 3.82 7.27
CA ALA A 89 7.24 4.45 6.85
C ALA A 89 7.67 5.55 7.84
N GLU A 90 6.74 6.39 8.28
CA GLU A 90 7.02 7.41 9.32
C GLU A 90 7.44 6.78 10.65
N ALA A 91 6.85 5.64 11.01
CA ALA A 91 7.25 4.86 12.18
C ALA A 91 8.62 4.17 12.02
N GLY A 92 9.22 4.18 10.83
CA GLY A 92 10.52 3.56 10.55
C GLY A 92 10.53 2.04 10.69
N LEU A 93 9.38 1.38 10.51
CA LEU A 93 9.23 -0.05 10.79
C LEU A 93 10.21 -0.92 9.99
N LEU A 94 10.31 -0.65 8.68
CA LEU A 94 11.14 -1.46 7.78
C LEU A 94 12.63 -1.19 8.01
N GLU A 95 12.99 0.06 8.27
CA GLU A 95 14.35 0.51 8.57
C GLU A 95 14.83 -0.11 9.90
N ALA A 96 13.99 -0.07 10.93
CA ALA A 96 14.27 -0.69 12.22
C ALA A 96 14.46 -2.19 12.08
N ALA A 97 13.56 -2.87 11.35
CA ALA A 97 13.68 -4.31 11.17
C ALA A 97 14.91 -4.70 10.33
N GLN A 98 15.25 -3.92 9.30
CA GLN A 98 16.48 -4.11 8.52
C GLN A 98 17.74 -3.92 9.38
N THR A 99 17.70 -2.99 10.35
CA THR A 99 18.80 -2.74 11.28
C THR A 99 18.96 -3.90 12.28
N VAL A 100 17.86 -4.44 12.79
CA VAL A 100 17.86 -5.49 13.83
C VAL A 100 18.14 -6.87 13.24
N TYR A 101 17.46 -7.21 12.15
CA TYR A 101 17.48 -8.56 11.59
C TYR A 101 18.39 -8.69 10.36
N GLY A 102 18.89 -7.58 9.82
CA GLY A 102 19.65 -7.62 8.57
C GLY A 102 18.77 -8.13 7.44
N LYS A 103 19.19 -9.21 6.78
CA LYS A 103 18.47 -9.80 5.66
C LYS A 103 18.11 -11.26 5.94
N LEU A 104 17.01 -11.70 5.32
CA LEU A 104 16.67 -13.12 5.27
C LEU A 104 17.57 -13.86 4.26
N ASN A 105 17.59 -15.18 4.34
CA ASN A 105 18.23 -15.99 3.31
C ASN A 105 17.55 -15.79 1.96
N ASN A 106 18.36 -15.79 0.91
CA ASN A 106 17.95 -15.68 -0.49
C ASN A 106 16.67 -16.48 -0.79
N GLY A 107 15.72 -15.84 -1.46
CA GLY A 107 14.54 -16.47 -2.02
C GLY A 107 13.47 -15.45 -2.37
N PHE A 108 12.27 -15.91 -2.74
CA PHE A 108 11.24 -15.04 -3.29
C PHE A 108 10.70 -14.03 -2.28
N TYR A 109 10.39 -14.50 -1.06
CA TYR A 109 9.89 -13.65 0.02
C TYR A 109 11.06 -13.22 0.91
N GLY A 110 11.39 -11.92 0.85
CA GLY A 110 12.39 -11.28 1.70
C GLY A 110 11.81 -10.59 2.94
N LEU A 111 12.67 -9.94 3.73
CA LEU A 111 12.32 -9.38 5.04
C LEU A 111 11.15 -8.39 4.94
N ARG A 112 11.20 -7.47 3.98
CA ARG A 112 10.18 -6.42 3.81
C ARG A 112 8.79 -7.02 3.54
N SER A 113 8.72 -7.97 2.60
CA SER A 113 7.46 -8.64 2.24
C SER A 113 6.88 -9.45 3.40
N VAL A 114 7.73 -10.11 4.19
CA VAL A 114 7.31 -10.90 5.36
C VAL A 114 6.77 -9.97 6.46
N LEU A 115 7.46 -8.87 6.76
CA LEU A 115 7.02 -7.92 7.78
C LEU A 115 5.71 -7.23 7.39
N LEU A 116 5.62 -6.72 6.17
CA LEU A 116 4.40 -6.10 5.67
C LEU A 116 3.24 -7.10 5.70
N MET A 117 3.48 -8.37 5.36
CA MET A 117 2.45 -9.41 5.47
C MET A 117 1.95 -9.56 6.91
N LEU A 118 2.83 -9.62 7.91
CA LEU A 118 2.42 -9.76 9.32
C LEU A 118 1.62 -8.55 9.81
N VAL A 119 2.04 -7.34 9.42
CA VAL A 119 1.32 -6.10 9.75
C VAL A 119 -0.06 -6.06 9.09
N PHE A 120 -0.14 -6.41 7.81
CA PHE A 120 -1.41 -6.48 7.09
C PHE A 120 -2.34 -7.53 7.69
N LEU A 121 -1.83 -8.72 8.03
CA LEU A 121 -2.58 -9.73 8.77
C LEU A 121 -3.09 -9.20 10.11
N ALA A 122 -2.28 -8.44 10.85
CA ALA A 122 -2.71 -7.81 12.10
C ALA A 122 -3.83 -6.77 11.88
N PHE A 123 -3.74 -5.93 10.84
CA PHE A 123 -4.82 -4.99 10.48
C PHE A 123 -6.11 -5.70 10.06
N LEU A 124 -5.99 -6.86 9.42
CA LEU A 124 -7.12 -7.72 9.07
C LEU A 124 -7.67 -8.54 10.26
N ARG A 125 -7.14 -8.34 11.48
CA ARG A 125 -7.48 -9.08 12.71
C ARG A 125 -7.18 -10.58 12.64
N GLU A 126 -6.19 -10.95 11.85
CA GLU A 126 -5.73 -12.31 11.63
C GLU A 126 -4.22 -12.45 11.94
N PRO A 127 -3.73 -12.05 13.13
CA PRO A 127 -2.30 -11.79 13.39
C PRO A 127 -1.40 -13.03 13.42
N ARG A 128 -1.97 -14.24 13.31
CA ARG A 128 -1.19 -15.48 13.29
C ARG A 128 -0.88 -15.87 11.85
N ALA A 129 0.19 -16.65 11.65
CA ALA A 129 0.53 -17.17 10.32
C ALA A 129 -0.62 -17.96 9.68
N GLU A 130 -1.43 -18.65 10.49
CA GLU A 130 -2.63 -19.40 10.05
C GLU A 130 -3.74 -18.48 9.56
N GLY A 131 -3.76 -17.22 9.99
CA GLY A 131 -4.70 -16.20 9.52
C GLY A 131 -4.64 -16.01 8.01
N ALA A 132 -3.47 -16.21 7.40
CA ALA A 132 -3.28 -16.16 5.95
C ALA A 132 -4.14 -17.17 5.17
N THR A 133 -4.61 -18.26 5.79
CA THR A 133 -5.47 -19.25 5.10
C THR A 133 -6.90 -18.75 4.90
N ARG A 134 -7.30 -17.69 5.60
CA ARG A 134 -8.64 -17.08 5.52
C ARG A 134 -8.74 -16.01 4.44
N ILE A 135 -7.62 -15.68 3.79
CA ILE A 135 -7.51 -14.63 2.80
C ILE A 135 -7.06 -15.23 1.48
N VAL A 136 -7.63 -14.78 0.36
CA VAL A 136 -7.21 -15.22 -0.97
C VAL A 136 -5.74 -14.83 -1.18
N PRO A 137 -4.85 -15.79 -1.46
CA PRO A 137 -3.41 -15.51 -1.53
C PRO A 137 -3.01 -14.48 -2.58
N GLN A 138 -3.73 -14.39 -3.70
CA GLN A 138 -3.48 -13.41 -4.75
C GLN A 138 -3.88 -11.99 -4.30
N ASP A 139 -4.93 -11.85 -3.49
CA ASP A 139 -5.35 -10.53 -2.99
C ASP A 139 -4.34 -9.97 -2.00
N LEU A 140 -3.85 -10.82 -1.09
CA LEU A 140 -2.77 -10.44 -0.19
C LEU A 140 -1.43 -10.25 -0.94
N GLY A 141 -1.19 -11.03 -1.99
CA GLY A 141 -0.04 -10.83 -2.89
C GLY A 141 -0.06 -9.45 -3.56
N ARG A 142 -1.21 -9.02 -4.11
CA ARG A 142 -1.37 -7.73 -4.78
C ARG A 142 -1.02 -6.54 -3.90
N VAL A 143 -1.47 -6.53 -2.64
CA VAL A 143 -1.11 -5.45 -1.69
C VAL A 143 0.35 -5.49 -1.24
N LEU A 144 1.00 -6.65 -1.36
CA LEU A 144 2.45 -6.81 -1.13
C LEU A 144 3.28 -6.54 -2.40
N ALA A 145 2.64 -6.18 -3.52
CA ALA A 145 3.27 -6.06 -4.83
C ALA A 145 3.99 -7.36 -5.27
N LEU A 146 3.36 -8.51 -5.00
CA LEU A 146 3.78 -9.84 -5.39
C LEU A 146 2.65 -10.55 -6.14
N ASP A 147 2.98 -11.64 -6.82
CA ASP A 147 1.96 -12.46 -7.49
C ASP A 147 1.09 -13.25 -6.52
N ARG A 148 1.64 -13.61 -5.36
CA ARG A 148 0.92 -14.35 -4.32
C ARG A 148 1.56 -14.14 -2.97
N ALA A 149 0.77 -14.18 -1.90
CA ALA A 149 1.29 -14.25 -0.54
C ALA A 149 1.92 -15.63 -0.23
N PRO A 150 2.91 -15.70 0.67
CA PRO A 150 3.50 -16.97 1.08
C PRO A 150 2.49 -17.84 1.84
N GLU A 151 2.57 -19.16 1.67
CA GLU A 151 1.79 -20.09 2.48
C GLU A 151 2.25 -20.08 3.94
N VAL A 152 1.42 -20.58 4.85
CA VAL A 152 1.73 -20.70 6.28
C VAL A 152 3.09 -21.36 6.52
N LYS A 153 3.38 -22.46 5.81
CA LYS A 153 4.67 -23.17 5.92
C LYS A 153 5.84 -22.27 5.50
N THR A 154 5.66 -21.50 4.43
CA THR A 154 6.67 -20.57 3.91
C THR A 154 6.89 -19.42 4.87
N LEU A 155 5.82 -18.80 5.38
CA LEU A 155 5.88 -17.72 6.37
C LEU A 155 6.55 -18.19 7.67
N ARG A 156 6.16 -19.35 8.21
CA ARG A 156 6.79 -19.95 9.40
C ARG A 156 8.27 -20.28 9.17
N ARG A 157 8.66 -20.70 7.95
CA ARG A 157 10.08 -20.91 7.61
C ARG A 157 10.84 -19.59 7.66
N ARG A 158 10.30 -18.53 7.07
CA ARG A 158 10.93 -17.20 7.09
C ARG A 158 11.03 -16.61 8.49
N LEU A 159 9.99 -16.75 9.31
CA LEU A 159 10.00 -16.29 10.70
C LEU A 159 11.07 -16.96 11.56
N ARG A 160 11.40 -18.23 11.29
CA ARG A 160 12.48 -18.95 12.00
C ARG A 160 13.86 -18.41 11.67
N GLU A 161 14.03 -17.67 10.58
CA GLU A 161 15.29 -17.02 10.22
C GLU A 161 15.51 -15.72 11.01
N LEU A 162 14.48 -15.21 11.71
CA LEU A 162 14.53 -13.99 12.53
C LEU A 162 14.81 -14.27 14.02
N ALA A 163 14.77 -15.54 14.43
CA ALA A 163 14.93 -16.00 15.81
C ALA A 163 16.35 -16.48 16.05
#